data_AF-A0A941AQ95-F1
#
_entry.id   AF-A0A941AQ95-F1
#
_cell.length_a   1.000
_cell.length_b   1.000
_cell.length_c   1.000
_cell.angle_alpha   90.00
_cell.angle_beta   90.00
_cell.angle_gamma   90.00
#
_symmetry.space_group_name_H-M   'P 1'
#
loop_
_entity.id
_entity.type
_entity.pdbx_description
1 polymer ?
#
loop_
_entity_poly.entity_id
_entity_poly.type
_entity_poly.pdbx_seq_one_letter_code
_entity_poly.pdbx_strand_id
1 'polypeptide(L)'
;MKSPTLTVISPNGDELIKANSGYGATDFSFVDRKTNEQFSTIKKRSLAYDNIKENLVNHDGYHIDNTNHDSLTSLALIAMSIMVDIYFFNN
;
A
#
# COMPACT_ATOMS: atom_id res chain seq x y z
N MET A 1 6.01 2.43 -18.62
CA MET A 1 6.45 1.49 -17.57
C MET A 1 5.24 0.72 -17.07
N LYS A 2 5.32 -0.61 -16.95
CA LYS A 2 4.25 -1.40 -16.33
C LYS A 2 4.37 -1.21 -14.81
N SER A 3 3.33 -0.67 -14.20
CA SER A 3 3.27 -0.54 -12.75
C SER A 3 3.16 -1.93 -12.12
N PRO A 4 4.00 -2.27 -11.12
CA PRO A 4 3.91 -3.54 -10.41
C PRO A 4 2.55 -3.71 -9.72
N THR A 5 2.07 -4.95 -9.65
CA THR A 5 0.82 -5.29 -8.99
C THR A 5 1.06 -6.45 -8.03
N LEU A 6 0.48 -6.35 -6.83
CA LEU A 6 0.48 -7.44 -5.85
C LEU A 6 -0.94 -7.97 -5.72
N THR A 7 -1.09 -9.28 -5.60
CA THR A 7 -2.40 -9.92 -5.40
C THR A 7 -2.31 -10.85 -4.20
N VAL A 8 -3.25 -10.72 -3.27
CA VAL A 8 -3.45 -11.66 -2.17
C VAL A 8 -4.37 -12.76 -2.65
N ILE A 9 -3.92 -14.01 -2.57
CA ILE A 9 -4.65 -15.19 -3.03
C ILE A 9 -5.00 -16.06 -1.82
N SER A 10 -6.24 -16.53 -1.75
CA SER A 10 -6.71 -17.46 -0.73
C SER A 10 -6.06 -18.85 -0.92
N PRO A 11 -6.06 -19.72 0.10
CA PRO A 11 -5.60 -21.11 -0.04
C PRO A 11 -6.35 -21.89 -1.14
N ASN A 12 -7.57 -21.48 -1.47
CA ASN A 12 -8.41 -22.12 -2.50
C ASN A 12 -8.13 -21.57 -3.91
N GLY A 13 -7.28 -20.55 -4.05
CA GLY A 13 -6.93 -19.92 -5.32
C GLY A 13 -7.73 -18.66 -5.65
N ASP A 14 -8.61 -18.20 -4.76
CA ASP A 14 -9.40 -16.99 -5.00
C ASP A 14 -8.57 -15.72 -4.81
N GLU A 15 -8.66 -14.77 -5.74
CA GLU A 15 -8.09 -13.44 -5.54
C GLU A 15 -8.93 -12.68 -4.52
N LEU A 16 -8.32 -12.28 -3.40
CA LEU A 16 -9.01 -11.56 -2.33
C LEU A 16 -8.81 -10.05 -2.47
N ILE A 17 -7.55 -9.63 -2.62
CA ILE A 17 -7.15 -8.23 -2.65
C ILE A 17 -6.15 -8.03 -3.77
N LYS A 18 -6.26 -6.91 -4.47
CA LYS A 18 -5.24 -6.49 -5.43
C LYS A 18 -4.72 -5.11 -5.06
N ALA A 19 -3.41 -5.00 -4.92
CA ALA A 19 -2.70 -3.74 -4.83
C ALA A 19 -2.23 -3.33 -6.23
N ASN A 20 -2.68 -2.17 -6.69
CA ASN A 20 -2.20 -1.56 -7.93
C ASN A 20 -1.23 -0.46 -7.57
N SER A 21 -0.02 -0.50 -8.11
CA SER A 21 0.92 0.60 -7.91
C SER A 21 0.71 1.76 -8.88
N GLY A 22 0.93 2.97 -8.38
CA GLY A 22 1.03 4.23 -9.10
C GLY A 22 2.42 4.84 -8.93
N TYR A 23 2.75 5.81 -9.79
CA TYR A 23 3.94 6.67 -9.65
C TYR A 23 5.27 5.93 -9.43
N GLY A 24 5.52 4.84 -10.16
CA GLY A 24 6.78 4.10 -10.02
C GLY A 24 6.91 3.33 -8.70
N ALA A 25 5.80 2.79 -8.19
CA ALA A 25 5.72 2.04 -6.93
C ALA A 25 5.91 2.87 -5.66
N THR A 26 5.63 4.18 -5.74
CA THR A 26 5.55 5.04 -4.55
C THR A 26 4.15 5.12 -3.97
N ASP A 27 3.13 4.85 -4.78
CA ASP A 27 1.73 4.85 -4.35
C ASP A 27 1.11 3.49 -4.64
N PHE A 28 0.18 3.05 -3.79
CA PHE A 28 -0.58 1.82 -3.94
C PHE A 28 -2.05 2.07 -3.62
N SER A 29 -2.94 1.54 -4.44
CA SER A 29 -4.36 1.42 -4.13
C SER A 29 -4.74 -0.04 -3.96
N PHE A 30 -5.48 -0.32 -2.89
CA PHE A 30 -5.92 -1.66 -2.53
C PHE A 30 -7.40 -1.80 -2.83
N VAL A 31 -7.71 -2.81 -3.63
CA VAL A 31 -9.05 -3.07 -4.14
C VAL A 31 -9.49 -4.44 -3.67
N ASP A 32 -10.68 -4.51 -3.06
CA ASP A 32 -11.36 -5.76 -2.76
C ASP A 32 -11.81 -6.39 -4.08
N ARG A 33 -11.45 -7.64 -4.34
CA ARG A 33 -11.73 -8.27 -5.64
C ARG A 33 -13.15 -8.81 -5.78
N LYS A 34 -13.86 -8.98 -4.68
CA LYS A 34 -15.26 -9.39 -4.65
C LYS A 34 -16.18 -8.21 -4.95
N THR A 35 -15.93 -7.04 -4.36
CA THR A 35 -16.74 -5.83 -4.57
C THR A 35 -16.18 -4.91 -5.65
N ASN A 36 -14.91 -5.08 -6.00
CA ASN A 36 -14.13 -4.17 -6.85
C ASN A 36 -14.04 -2.74 -6.32
N GLU A 37 -14.26 -2.55 -5.01
CA GLU A 37 -14.17 -1.26 -4.33
C GLU A 37 -12.77 -1.05 -3.74
N GLN A 38 -12.29 0.19 -3.82
CA GLN A 38 -11.05 0.58 -3.17
C GLN A 38 -11.31 0.84 -1.69
N PHE A 39 -10.62 0.13 -0.81
CA PHE A 39 -10.78 0.27 0.65
C PHE A 39 -9.54 0.88 1.33
N SER A 40 -8.39 0.92 0.64
CA SER A 40 -7.19 1.48 1.23
C SER A 40 -6.25 2.05 0.17
N THR A 41 -5.43 3.02 0.60
CA THR A 41 -4.29 3.49 -0.18
C THR A 41 -3.06 3.66 0.71
N ILE A 42 -1.90 3.38 0.13
CA ILE A 42 -0.60 3.79 0.67
C ILE A 42 -0.08 4.84 -0.30
N LYS A 43 0.12 6.07 0.14
CA LYS A 43 0.64 7.13 -0.72
C LYS A 43 1.86 7.76 -0.10
N LYS A 44 2.88 8.00 -0.92
CA LYS A 44 4.02 8.79 -0.49
C LYS A 44 3.58 10.23 -0.30
N ARG A 45 3.62 10.75 0.93
CA ARG A 45 3.23 12.14 1.19
C ARG A 45 4.39 13.06 0.82
N SER A 46 4.12 14.02 -0.06
CA SER A 46 5.14 14.98 -0.48
C SER A 46 5.51 15.97 0.64
N LEU A 47 4.61 16.28 1.58
CA LEU A 47 4.84 17.13 2.76
C LEU A 47 3.67 16.92 3.74
N ALA A 48 3.82 16.03 4.72
CA ALA A 48 2.83 15.87 5.79
C ALA A 48 2.94 16.96 6.88
N TYR A 49 4.05 17.70 6.87
CA TYR A 49 4.43 18.70 7.87
C TYR A 49 4.72 20.04 7.20
N ASP A 50 4.60 21.13 7.96
CA ASP A 50 4.67 22.51 7.48
C ASP A 50 6.05 22.86 6.89
N ASN A 51 7.10 22.10 7.21
CA ASN A 51 8.42 22.29 6.62
C ASN A 51 9.15 20.97 6.29
N ILE A 52 10.06 21.06 5.31
CA ILE A 52 10.86 19.93 4.80
C ILE A 52 11.69 19.28 5.91
N LYS A 53 12.15 20.06 6.90
CA LYS A 53 12.97 19.56 8.01
C LYS A 53 12.19 18.60 8.91
N GLU A 54 10.94 18.92 9.25
CA GLU A 54 10.07 18.06 10.06
C GLU A 54 9.70 16.76 9.33
N ASN A 55 9.45 16.83 8.03
CA ASN A 55 9.20 15.63 7.24
C ASN A 55 10.42 14.70 7.17
N LEU A 56 11.63 15.28 7.06
CA LEU A 56 12.88 14.49 7.10
C LEU A 56 13.17 13.90 8.48
N VAL A 57 12.79 14.57 9.57
CA VAL A 57 13.06 14.12 10.95
C VAL A 57 12.05 13.07 11.43
N ASN A 58 10.78 13.19 11.03
CA ASN A 58 9.72 12.31 11.52
C ASN A 58 9.55 11.01 10.73
N HIS A 59 10.32 10.84 9.64
CA HIS A 59 10.29 9.64 8.78
C HIS A 59 8.89 9.26 8.25
N ASP A 60 7.94 10.20 8.24
CA ASP A 60 6.54 9.95 7.91
C ASP A 60 6.28 10.10 6.40
N GLY A 61 7.09 9.38 5.62
CA GLY A 61 7.11 9.48 4.15
C GLY A 61 5.89 8.85 3.48
N TYR A 62 5.17 7.96 4.18
CA TYR A 62 4.06 7.19 3.63
C TYR A 62 2.84 7.27 4.52
N HIS A 63 1.70 7.62 3.91
CA HIS A 63 0.42 7.64 4.58
C HIS A 63 -0.43 6.45 4.14
N ILE A 64 -0.88 5.67 5.12
CA ILE A 64 -1.80 4.57 4.91
C ILE A 64 -3.19 5.04 5.35
N ASP A 65 -4.10 5.15 4.39
CA ASP A 65 -5.52 5.35 4.66
C ASP A 65 -6.23 4.01 4.49
N ASN A 66 -6.93 3.55 5.53
CA ASN A 66 -7.67 2.30 5.50
C ASN A 66 -9.08 2.54 6.03
N THR A 67 -10.06 2.48 5.14
CA THR A 67 -11.47 2.69 5.47
C THR A 67 -12.16 1.39 5.90
N ASN A 68 -11.49 0.23 5.73
CA ASN A 68 -11.97 -1.06 6.20
C ASN A 68 -11.13 -1.54 7.40
N HIS A 69 -11.71 -1.40 8.60
CA HIS A 69 -11.03 -1.71 9.88
C HIS A 69 -10.99 -3.20 10.24
N ASP A 70 -11.31 -4.12 9.32
CA ASP A 70 -11.18 -5.54 9.61
C ASP A 70 -9.70 -5.95 9.78
N SER A 71 -9.46 -6.85 10.72
CA SER A 71 -8.11 -7.24 11.16
C SER A 71 -7.30 -7.94 10.06
N LEU A 72 -7.98 -8.67 9.17
CA LEU A 72 -7.33 -9.39 8.07
C LEU A 72 -6.84 -8.39 7.01
N THR A 73 -7.65 -7.38 6.72
CA THR A 73 -7.27 -6.29 5.83
C THR A 73 -6.08 -5.50 6.38
N SER A 74 -6.10 -5.13 7.66
CA SER A 74 -4.96 -4.48 8.30
C SER A 74 -3.68 -5.33 8.23
N LEU A 75 -3.78 -6.64 8.49
CA LEU A 75 -2.63 -7.54 8.40
C LEU A 75 -2.11 -7.67 6.95
N ALA A 76 -3.02 -7.77 5.98
CA ALA A 76 -2.67 -7.83 4.57
C ALA A 76 -1.96 -6.55 4.10
N LEU A 77 -2.40 -5.37 4.57
CA LEU A 77 -1.76 -4.09 4.28
C LEU A 77 -0.33 -4.02 4.86
N ILE A 78 -0.14 -4.48 6.09
CA ILE A 78 1.20 -4.54 6.71
C ILE A 78 2.10 -5.49 5.91
N ALA A 79 1.63 -6.69 5.61
CA ALA A 79 2.39 -7.67 4.83
C ALA A 79 2.77 -7.13 3.44
N MET A 80 1.83 -6.48 2.75
CA MET A 80 2.09 -5.87 1.45
C MET A 80 3.07 -4.70 1.54
N SER A 81 3.02 -3.89 2.59
CA SER A 81 3.98 -2.80 2.83
C SER A 81 5.40 -3.34 2.97
N ILE A 82 5.58 -4.42 3.73
CA ILE A 82 6.87 -5.11 3.88
C ILE A 82 7.35 -5.68 2.54
N MET A 83 6.45 -6.30 1.76
CA MET A 83 6.81 -6.88 0.46
C MET A 83 7.21 -5.81 -0.56
N VAL A 84 6.54 -4.65 -0.56
CA VAL A 84 6.95 -3.49 -1.36
C VAL A 84 8.35 -3.03 -0.96
N ASP A 85 8.63 -2.92 0.33
CA ASP A 85 9.95 -2.51 0.81
C ASP A 85 11.05 -3.47 0.35
N ILE A 86 10.85 -4.77 0.57
CA ILE A 86 11.79 -5.83 0.16
C ILE A 86 12.03 -5.80 -1.36
N TYR A 87 10.96 -5.72 -2.15
CA TYR A 87 11.05 -5.86 -3.61
C TYR A 87 11.67 -4.62 -4.29
N PHE A 88 11.41 -3.41 -3.78
CA PHE A 88 11.82 -2.17 -4.45
C PHE A 88 13.07 -1.51 -3.85
N PHE A 89 13.36 -1.72 -2.56
CA PHE A 89 14.38 -0.93 -1.86
C PHE A 89 15.52 -1.73 -1.23
N ASN A 90 15.35 -3.03 -0.98
CA ASN A 90 16.40 -3.89 -0.38
C ASN A 90 17.22 -4.70 -1.41
N ASN A 91 17.58 -4.09 -2.54
CA ASN A 91 18.65 -4.63 -3.41
C ASN A 91 19.98 -3.96 -3.09
#